data_AF-A0A6A6R5C8-F1
#
_entry.id   AF-A0A6A6R5C8-F1
#
_cell.length_a   1.000
_cell.length_b   1.000
_cell.length_c   1.000
_cell.angle_alpha   90.00
_cell.angle_beta   90.00
_cell.angle_gamma   90.00
#
_symmetry.space_group_name_H-M   'P 1'
#
loop_
_entity.id
_entity.type
_entity.pdbx_description
1 polymer ?
#
loop_
_entity_poly.entity_id
_entity_poly.type
_entity_poly.pdbx_seq_one_letter_code
_entity_poly.pdbx_strand_id
1 'polypeptide(L)'
;MSYLVYEFLARTPELIVQRRIRLDQYANIAQISQLIVHLIILFCNFAASIPVSKLAGKSQKGSVAVLARIARSLYFKLGVNVGRGYGTYGQWIFGLAWTSWLGFLCIAETAPDYLHLTKRFGLIAASQLPMHYLLAMPHPYSPLQLLSKRSYALNMSVHKVTGKIIIAFFAIHISLYSIFFVQIDMFWTSIRHSNIVVALISAAILFTLGVTSTGLFRRRDYWWFYKIHLIGSVLILPLLFFHVNHIRIYLFESAIVLVMNAVLRMFSSQKL
;
A
#
# COMPACT_ATOMS: atom_id res chain seq x y z
N MET A 1 5.55 -32.96 0.31
CA MET A 1 4.20 -32.79 -0.27
C MET A 1 4.27 -31.61 -1.21
N SER A 2 3.95 -31.79 -2.50
CA SER A 2 3.85 -30.66 -3.44
C SER A 2 2.41 -30.14 -3.45
N TYR A 3 2.26 -28.82 -3.32
CA TYR A 3 0.99 -28.16 -3.55
C TYR A 3 1.22 -27.17 -4.69
N LEU A 4 0.50 -27.31 -5.81
CA LEU A 4 0.46 -26.30 -6.87
C LEU A 4 1.86 -25.80 -7.32
N VAL A 5 2.75 -26.70 -7.75
CA VAL A 5 4.12 -26.39 -8.25
C VAL A 5 5.12 -25.95 -7.17
N TYR A 6 4.70 -25.80 -5.91
CA TYR A 6 5.59 -25.41 -4.80
C TYR A 6 5.95 -26.57 -3.87
N GLU A 7 7.17 -26.52 -3.37
CA GLU A 7 7.83 -27.50 -2.53
C GLU A 7 8.57 -26.83 -1.36
N PHE A 8 8.79 -27.62 -0.31
CA PHE A 8 9.61 -27.23 0.83
C PHE A 8 11.06 -27.58 0.56
N LEU A 9 11.79 -26.60 0.02
CA LEU A 9 13.21 -26.76 -0.30
C LEU A 9 14.09 -26.75 0.95
N ALA A 10 15.17 -27.51 0.89
CA ALA A 10 16.19 -27.55 1.93
C ALA A 10 16.85 -26.19 2.14
N ARG A 11 17.31 -25.92 3.36
CA ARG A 11 17.93 -24.66 3.76
C ARG A 11 19.44 -24.67 3.50
N THR A 12 19.84 -24.69 2.23
CA THR A 12 21.27 -24.53 1.88
C THR A 12 21.68 -23.06 1.92
N PRO A 13 22.94 -22.74 2.25
CA PRO A 13 23.44 -21.35 2.28
C PRO A 13 23.22 -20.62 0.95
N GLU A 14 23.46 -21.30 -0.17
CA GLU A 14 23.35 -20.74 -1.52
C GLU A 14 21.90 -20.34 -1.84
N LEU A 15 20.93 -21.21 -1.52
CA LEU A 15 19.51 -20.94 -1.71
C LEU A 15 19.04 -19.77 -0.84
N ILE A 16 19.53 -19.64 0.39
CA ILE A 16 19.19 -18.52 1.27
C ILE A 16 19.65 -17.19 0.65
N VAL A 17 20.88 -17.14 0.14
CA VAL A 17 21.45 -15.93 -0.47
C VAL A 17 20.70 -15.58 -1.76
N GLN A 18 20.49 -16.56 -2.65
CA GLN A 18 19.74 -16.35 -3.89
C GLN A 18 18.32 -15.87 -3.61
N ARG A 19 17.62 -16.51 -2.66
CA ARG A 19 16.28 -16.09 -2.22
C ARG A 19 16.30 -14.64 -1.73
N ARG A 20 17.30 -14.26 -0.94
CA ARG A 20 17.43 -12.90 -0.38
C ARG A 20 17.58 -11.85 -1.49
N ILE A 21 18.52 -12.07 -2.42
CA ILE A 21 18.75 -11.15 -3.55
C ILE A 21 17.47 -10.95 -4.34
N ARG A 22 16.80 -12.06 -4.71
CA ARG A 22 15.55 -11.99 -5.45
C ARG A 22 14.50 -11.23 -4.64
N LEU A 23 14.30 -11.58 -3.36
CA LEU A 23 13.35 -10.92 -2.47
C LEU A 23 13.52 -9.39 -2.48
N ASP A 24 14.75 -8.90 -2.29
CA ASP A 24 15.04 -7.46 -2.30
C ASP A 24 14.76 -6.81 -3.66
N GLN A 25 15.16 -7.46 -4.76
CA GLN A 25 14.92 -6.94 -6.11
C GLN A 25 13.44 -6.65 -6.37
N TYR A 26 12.54 -7.60 -6.13
CA TYR A 26 11.12 -7.38 -6.43
C TYR A 26 10.44 -6.43 -5.44
N ALA A 27 10.92 -6.38 -4.19
CA ALA A 27 10.40 -5.41 -3.22
C ALA A 27 10.76 -3.98 -3.65
N ASN A 28 11.99 -3.78 -4.12
CA ASN A 28 12.43 -2.50 -4.69
C ASN A 28 11.66 -2.17 -5.98
N ILE A 29 11.43 -3.14 -6.87
CA ILE A 29 10.58 -2.95 -8.06
C ILE A 29 9.16 -2.55 -7.64
N ALA A 30 8.57 -3.20 -6.65
CA ALA A 30 7.22 -2.89 -6.16
C ALA A 30 7.15 -1.46 -5.59
N GLN A 31 8.15 -1.04 -4.82
CA GLN A 31 8.22 0.31 -4.26
C GLN A 31 8.43 1.37 -5.35
N ILE A 32 9.40 1.16 -6.25
CA ILE A 32 9.68 2.07 -7.37
C ILE A 32 8.46 2.18 -8.28
N SER A 33 7.78 1.06 -8.57
CA SER A 33 6.54 1.07 -9.34
C SER A 33 5.49 1.96 -8.67
N GLN A 34 5.39 1.89 -7.33
CA GLN A 34 4.45 2.71 -6.58
C GLN A 34 4.80 4.19 -6.70
N LEU A 35 6.07 4.55 -6.57
CA LEU A 35 6.54 5.93 -6.75
C LEU A 35 6.26 6.42 -8.17
N ILE A 36 6.59 5.64 -9.19
CA ILE A 36 6.37 5.98 -10.60
C ILE A 36 4.89 6.22 -10.88
N VAL A 37 3.99 5.32 -10.46
CA VAL A 37 2.55 5.49 -10.68
C VAL A 37 2.03 6.78 -10.04
N HIS A 38 2.48 7.09 -8.81
CA HIS A 38 2.08 8.33 -8.18
C HIS A 38 2.68 9.56 -8.85
N LEU A 39 3.94 9.50 -9.30
CA LEU A 39 4.56 10.57 -10.08
C LEU A 39 3.83 10.80 -11.41
N ILE A 40 3.41 9.75 -12.10
CA ILE A 40 2.59 9.85 -13.32
C ILE A 40 1.26 10.53 -12.99
N ILE A 41 0.56 10.10 -11.93
CA ILE A 41 -0.69 10.74 -11.50
C ILE A 41 -0.46 12.23 -11.21
N LEU A 42 0.62 12.57 -10.50
CA LEU A 42 0.99 13.96 -10.19
C LEU A 42 1.28 14.76 -11.47
N PHE A 43 2.05 14.20 -12.40
CA PHE A 43 2.39 14.85 -13.66
C PHE A 43 1.16 15.08 -14.55
N CYS A 44 0.30 14.07 -14.72
CA CYS A 44 -0.95 14.19 -15.45
C CYS A 44 -1.86 15.27 -14.83
N ASN A 45 -1.91 15.35 -13.50
CA ASN A 45 -2.67 16.38 -12.80
C ASN A 45 -2.08 17.78 -13.00
N PHE A 46 -0.75 17.92 -12.92
CA PHE A 46 -0.06 19.17 -13.17
C PHE A 46 -0.34 19.68 -14.59
N ALA A 47 -0.17 18.83 -15.60
CA ALA A 47 -0.45 19.16 -16.99
C ALA A 47 -1.92 19.59 -17.21
N ALA A 48 -2.88 18.92 -16.56
CA ALA A 48 -4.30 19.26 -16.63
C ALA A 48 -4.66 20.57 -15.91
N SER A 49 -3.82 21.04 -14.98
CA SER A 49 -4.02 22.28 -14.20
C SER A 49 -3.53 23.53 -14.93
N ILE A 50 -2.75 23.37 -16.00
CA ILE A 50 -2.29 24.49 -16.83
C ILE A 50 -3.52 25.07 -17.55
N PRO A 51 -3.89 26.34 -17.29
CA PRO A 51 -5.10 26.92 -17.87
C PRO A 51 -4.94 26.98 -19.39
N VAL A 52 -5.82 26.26 -20.09
CA VAL A 52 -5.95 26.26 -21.56
C VAL A 52 -6.16 27.68 -22.11
N SER A 53 -6.59 28.64 -21.28
CA SER A 53 -6.70 30.06 -21.65
C SER A 53 -5.37 30.76 -21.91
N LYS A 54 -4.23 30.28 -21.36
CA LYS A 54 -2.89 30.84 -21.68
C LYS A 54 -2.26 30.27 -22.95
N LEU A 55 -2.76 29.14 -23.46
CA LEU A 55 -2.37 28.58 -24.77
C LEU A 55 -3.37 28.94 -25.88
N ALA A 56 -4.54 29.49 -25.54
CA ALA A 56 -5.55 29.92 -26.50
C ALA A 56 -5.26 31.31 -27.08
N GLY A 57 -4.02 31.55 -27.49
CA GLY A 57 -3.68 32.58 -28.46
C GLY A 57 -3.57 31.93 -29.83
N LYS A 58 -4.65 32.00 -30.62
CA LYS A 58 -4.82 31.51 -32.01
C LYS A 58 -5.11 30.00 -32.19
N SER A 59 -6.34 29.75 -32.65
CA SER A 59 -6.73 28.68 -33.58
C SER A 59 -6.25 27.24 -33.27
N GLN A 60 -6.90 26.56 -32.33
CA GLN A 60 -6.86 25.09 -32.28
C GLN A 60 -8.27 24.52 -32.02
N LYS A 61 -9.18 24.76 -32.97
CA LYS A 61 -10.53 24.17 -33.00
C LYS A 61 -10.43 22.75 -33.58
N GLY A 62 -10.75 21.73 -32.77
CA GLY A 62 -10.91 20.35 -33.23
C GLY A 62 -10.40 19.33 -32.22
N SER A 63 -9.12 18.97 -32.30
CA SER A 63 -8.55 17.81 -31.59
C SER A 63 -8.45 17.98 -30.06
N VAL A 64 -7.95 19.12 -29.58
CA VAL A 64 -7.76 19.37 -28.13
C VAL A 64 -9.11 19.43 -27.39
N ALA A 65 -10.12 20.01 -28.01
CA ALA A 65 -11.48 20.07 -27.45
C ALA A 65 -12.13 18.68 -27.37
N VAL A 66 -11.88 17.81 -28.35
CA VAL A 66 -12.33 16.41 -28.34
C VAL A 66 -11.62 15.62 -27.23
N LEU A 67 -10.30 15.75 -27.10
CA LEU A 67 -9.54 15.11 -26.01
C LEU A 67 -10.00 15.58 -24.63
N ALA A 68 -10.24 16.89 -24.45
CA ALA A 68 -10.76 17.44 -23.19
C ALA A 68 -12.20 16.99 -22.88
N ARG A 69 -13.01 16.68 -23.90
CA ARG A 69 -14.37 16.14 -23.74
C ARG A 69 -14.32 14.64 -23.36
N ILE A 70 -13.46 13.87 -24.02
CA ILE A 70 -13.23 12.45 -23.70
C ILE A 70 -12.67 12.32 -22.28
N ALA A 71 -11.68 13.12 -21.91
CA ALA A 71 -11.10 13.12 -20.57
C ALA A 71 -12.14 13.44 -19.48
N ARG A 72 -13.03 14.42 -19.73
CA ARG A 72 -14.13 14.74 -18.80
C ARG A 72 -15.16 13.61 -18.71
N SER A 73 -15.51 12.98 -19.82
CA SER A 73 -16.44 11.84 -19.85
C SER A 73 -15.88 10.64 -19.10
N LEU A 74 -14.60 10.31 -19.31
CA LEU A 74 -13.90 9.24 -18.59
C LEU A 74 -13.80 9.55 -17.09
N TYR A 75 -13.41 10.78 -16.72
CA TYR A 75 -13.36 11.20 -15.33
C TYR A 75 -14.73 11.06 -14.64
N PHE A 76 -15.80 11.47 -15.32
CA PHE A 76 -17.17 11.32 -14.82
C PHE A 76 -17.53 9.85 -14.60
N LYS A 77 -17.31 8.99 -15.60
CA LYS A 77 -17.59 7.54 -15.51
C LYS A 77 -16.79 6.86 -14.40
N LEU A 78 -15.50 7.20 -14.25
CA LEU A 78 -14.64 6.64 -13.19
C LEU A 78 -15.01 7.13 -11.79
N GLY A 79 -15.68 8.28 -11.70
CA GLY A 79 -16.20 8.85 -10.45
C GLY A 79 -17.54 8.24 -9.99
N VAL A 80 -18.22 7.48 -10.86
CA VAL A 80 -19.50 6.83 -10.51
C VAL A 80 -19.27 5.74 -9.46
N ASN A 81 -20.13 5.71 -8.43
CA ASN A 81 -20.11 4.68 -7.41
C ASN A 81 -20.62 3.34 -7.98
N VAL A 82 -19.90 2.25 -7.75
CA VAL A 82 -20.31 0.88 -8.16
C VAL A 82 -21.52 0.41 -7.35
N GLY A 83 -21.65 0.89 -6.12
CA GLY A 83 -22.75 0.59 -5.22
C GLY A 83 -22.59 1.30 -3.88
N ARG A 84 -23.63 1.26 -3.03
CA ARG A 84 -23.63 1.96 -1.74
C ARG A 84 -22.54 1.42 -0.81
N GLY A 85 -21.43 2.16 -0.69
CA GLY A 85 -20.30 1.80 0.19
C GLY A 85 -19.21 0.95 -0.47
N TYR A 86 -19.35 0.59 -1.75
CA TYR A 86 -18.36 -0.22 -2.48
C TYR A 86 -17.27 0.60 -3.19
N GLY A 87 -17.38 1.93 -3.17
CA GLY A 87 -16.43 2.81 -3.84
C GLY A 87 -16.80 3.10 -5.29
N THR A 88 -15.88 3.74 -6.02
CA THR A 88 -16.08 4.15 -7.42
C THR A 88 -15.49 3.16 -8.42
N TYR A 89 -15.94 3.19 -9.67
CA TYR A 89 -15.35 2.35 -10.73
C TYR A 89 -13.84 2.59 -10.88
N GLY A 90 -13.38 3.83 -10.76
CA GLY A 90 -11.96 4.15 -10.78
C GLY A 90 -11.17 3.48 -9.65
N GLN A 91 -11.74 3.39 -8.44
CA GLN A 91 -11.11 2.68 -7.33
C GLN A 91 -10.99 1.17 -7.59
N TRP A 92 -12.00 0.56 -8.23
CA TRP A 92 -11.97 -0.85 -8.58
C TRP A 92 -10.97 -1.16 -9.70
N ILE A 93 -10.97 -0.36 -10.77
CA ILE A 93 -10.03 -0.53 -11.88
C ILE A 93 -8.59 -0.36 -11.38
N PHE A 94 -8.32 0.72 -10.64
CA PHE A 94 -7.01 0.94 -10.03
C PHE A 94 -6.64 -0.19 -9.07
N GLY A 95 -7.56 -0.57 -8.18
CA GLY A 95 -7.34 -1.62 -7.19
C GLY A 95 -7.01 -2.96 -7.85
N LEU A 96 -7.79 -3.40 -8.82
CA LEU A 96 -7.57 -4.64 -9.56
C LEU A 96 -6.23 -4.61 -10.31
N ALA A 97 -5.97 -3.56 -11.08
CA ALA A 97 -4.71 -3.43 -11.82
C ALA A 97 -3.50 -3.45 -10.87
N TRP A 98 -3.59 -2.73 -9.74
CA TRP A 98 -2.52 -2.67 -8.75
C TRP A 98 -2.32 -4.01 -8.02
N THR A 99 -3.42 -4.67 -7.64
CA THR A 99 -3.38 -6.01 -7.04
C THR A 99 -2.79 -7.03 -8.00
N SER A 100 -3.16 -7.01 -9.28
CA SER A 100 -2.59 -7.90 -10.29
C SER A 100 -1.10 -7.68 -10.48
N TRP A 101 -0.65 -6.41 -10.55
CA TRP A 101 0.77 -6.08 -10.66
C TRP A 101 1.57 -6.58 -9.44
N LEU A 102 1.14 -6.23 -8.24
CA LEU A 102 1.83 -6.65 -7.02
C LEU A 102 1.75 -8.18 -6.83
N GLY A 103 0.64 -8.80 -7.20
CA GLY A 103 0.44 -10.25 -7.15
C GLY A 103 1.34 -11.00 -8.13
N PHE A 104 1.53 -10.46 -9.33
CA PHE A 104 2.53 -10.95 -10.28
C PHE A 104 3.93 -10.90 -9.67
N LEU A 105 4.33 -9.76 -9.07
CA LEU A 105 5.61 -9.63 -8.39
C LEU A 105 5.76 -10.57 -7.18
N CYS A 106 4.65 -10.99 -6.55
CA CYS A 106 4.66 -11.99 -5.48
C CYS A 106 5.02 -13.39 -6.00
N ILE A 107 4.56 -13.75 -7.19
CA ILE A 107 4.61 -15.13 -7.72
C ILE A 107 5.80 -15.33 -8.67
N ALA A 108 6.14 -14.30 -9.45
CA ALA A 108 7.18 -14.36 -10.47
C ALA A 108 8.53 -14.84 -9.88
N GLU A 109 9.11 -15.86 -10.53
CA GLU A 109 10.40 -16.45 -10.17
C GLU A 109 10.51 -16.90 -8.71
N THR A 110 9.41 -17.37 -8.12
CA THR A 110 9.42 -17.97 -6.76
C THR A 110 9.26 -19.48 -6.76
N ALA A 111 8.70 -20.07 -7.82
CA ALA A 111 8.58 -21.53 -7.92
C ALA A 111 9.96 -22.20 -8.11
N PRO A 112 10.18 -23.39 -7.51
CA PRO A 112 9.24 -24.15 -6.68
C PRO A 112 9.30 -23.79 -5.17
N ASP A 113 9.99 -22.73 -4.75
CA ASP A 113 10.25 -22.45 -3.34
C ASP A 113 9.06 -21.82 -2.60
N TYR A 114 8.33 -22.63 -1.82
CA TYR A 114 7.16 -22.17 -1.06
C TYR A 114 7.49 -21.04 -0.07
N LEU A 115 8.64 -21.12 0.59
CA LEU A 115 9.06 -20.11 1.56
C LEU A 115 9.51 -18.81 0.87
N HIS A 116 9.99 -18.90 -0.37
CA HIS A 116 10.26 -17.72 -1.19
C HIS A 116 8.96 -16.97 -1.49
N LEU A 117 7.93 -17.66 -2.00
CA LEU A 117 6.60 -17.10 -2.24
C LEU A 117 6.04 -16.47 -0.96
N THR A 118 6.07 -17.21 0.16
CA THR A 118 5.56 -16.76 1.46
C THR A 118 6.23 -15.45 1.90
N LYS A 119 7.56 -15.39 1.86
CA LYS A 119 8.32 -14.19 2.24
C LYS A 119 8.08 -13.03 1.27
N ARG A 120 7.83 -13.31 -0.01
CA ARG A 120 7.58 -12.31 -1.05
C ARG A 120 6.34 -11.48 -0.75
N PHE A 121 5.23 -12.12 -0.36
CA PHE A 121 4.00 -11.42 0.01
C PHE A 121 4.21 -10.41 1.14
N GLY A 122 4.89 -10.82 2.22
CA GLY A 122 5.16 -9.94 3.36
C GLY A 122 6.08 -8.77 3.00
N LEU A 123 7.12 -9.04 2.21
CA LEU A 123 8.08 -8.01 1.80
C LEU A 123 7.49 -7.01 0.80
N ILE A 124 6.71 -7.48 -0.18
CA ILE A 124 6.00 -6.60 -1.12
C ILE A 124 4.97 -5.77 -0.36
N ALA A 125 4.18 -6.34 0.54
CA ALA A 125 3.24 -5.56 1.36
C ALA A 125 3.95 -4.47 2.18
N ALA A 126 5.06 -4.80 2.83
CA ALA A 126 5.85 -3.86 3.61
C ALA A 126 6.45 -2.73 2.76
N SER A 127 6.91 -3.03 1.54
CA SER A 127 7.44 -2.02 0.61
C SER A 127 6.43 -0.94 0.23
N GLN A 128 5.13 -1.20 0.39
CA GLN A 128 4.08 -0.24 0.07
C GLN A 128 3.74 0.72 1.20
N LEU A 129 4.24 0.46 2.42
CA LEU A 129 3.94 1.24 3.62
C LEU A 129 4.38 2.72 3.49
N PRO A 130 5.60 3.06 3.03
CA PRO A 130 6.06 4.46 3.00
C PRO A 130 5.08 5.39 2.27
N MET A 131 4.66 4.98 1.08
CA MET A 131 3.71 5.73 0.28
C MET A 131 2.30 5.66 0.86
N HIS A 132 1.90 4.54 1.48
CA HIS A 132 0.61 4.42 2.14
C HIS A 132 0.45 5.41 3.31
N TYR A 133 1.51 5.64 4.09
CA TYR A 133 1.57 6.71 5.11
C TYR A 133 1.54 8.10 4.46
N LEU A 134 2.27 8.30 3.36
CA LEU A 134 2.31 9.60 2.67
C LEU A 134 0.94 10.00 2.12
N LEU A 135 0.17 9.04 1.60
CA LEU A 135 -1.20 9.26 1.12
C LEU A 135 -2.17 9.66 2.24
N ALA A 136 -1.90 9.25 3.48
CA ALA A 136 -2.75 9.56 4.64
C ALA A 136 -2.51 10.97 5.19
N MET A 137 -1.43 11.64 4.78
CA MET A 137 -0.98 12.91 5.34
C MET A 137 -1.97 14.07 5.07
N PRO A 138 -2.67 14.58 6.11
CA PRO A 138 -3.64 15.65 5.96
C PRO A 138 -2.93 17.00 6.16
N HIS A 139 -2.15 17.44 5.17
CA HIS A 139 -1.52 18.75 5.22
C HIS A 139 -1.47 19.43 3.84
N PRO A 140 -1.84 20.72 3.72
CA PRO A 140 -1.68 21.50 2.48
C PRO A 140 -0.24 21.49 1.95
N TYR A 141 0.73 21.51 2.87
CA TYR A 141 2.17 21.37 2.58
C TYR A 141 2.67 19.91 2.48
N SER A 142 1.78 18.90 2.47
CA SER A 142 2.23 17.54 2.17
C SER A 142 2.83 17.52 0.76
N PRO A 143 3.95 16.81 0.50
CA PRO A 143 4.57 16.77 -0.82
C PRO A 143 3.57 16.47 -1.94
N LEU A 144 2.63 15.57 -1.68
CA LEU A 144 1.58 15.22 -2.64
C LEU A 144 0.58 16.36 -2.89
N GLN A 145 0.19 17.14 -1.87
CA GLN A 145 -0.73 18.26 -2.06
C GLN A 145 -0.04 19.47 -2.71
N LEU A 146 1.22 19.73 -2.36
CA LEU A 146 2.05 20.75 -3.00
C LEU A 146 2.22 20.48 -4.50
N LEU A 147 2.47 19.24 -4.88
CA LEU A 147 2.68 18.83 -6.27
C LEU A 147 1.37 18.73 -7.07
N SER A 148 0.27 18.27 -6.45
CA SER A 148 -0.97 17.94 -7.17
C SER A 148 -1.96 19.10 -7.30
N LYS A 149 -1.91 20.13 -6.43
CA LYS A 149 -2.93 21.20 -6.30
C LYS A 149 -4.40 20.71 -6.17
N ARG A 150 -4.61 19.40 -6.04
CA ARG A 150 -5.92 18.73 -5.91
C ARG A 150 -6.16 18.20 -4.50
N SER A 151 -7.45 17.99 -4.23
CA SER A 151 -8.02 17.67 -2.91
C SER A 151 -7.45 16.39 -2.29
N TYR A 152 -7.12 16.50 -1.00
CA TYR A 152 -6.91 15.41 -0.04
C TYR A 152 -7.86 14.20 -0.22
N ALA A 153 -9.07 14.42 -0.74
CA ALA A 153 -10.03 13.37 -1.08
C ALA A 153 -9.49 12.30 -2.05
N LEU A 154 -8.66 12.68 -3.04
CA LEU A 154 -8.08 11.71 -3.99
C LEU A 154 -7.00 10.85 -3.30
N ASN A 155 -6.10 11.47 -2.54
CA ASN A 155 -5.08 10.73 -1.79
C ASN A 155 -5.73 9.76 -0.81
N MET A 156 -6.78 10.20 -0.13
CA MET A 156 -7.57 9.36 0.77
C MET A 156 -8.31 8.23 0.04
N SER A 157 -8.75 8.46 -1.20
CA SER A 157 -9.32 7.42 -2.06
C SER A 157 -8.29 6.32 -2.36
N VAL A 158 -7.07 6.71 -2.78
CA VAL A 158 -5.97 5.78 -3.07
C VAL A 158 -5.47 5.09 -1.79
N HIS A 159 -5.38 5.81 -0.67
CA HIS A 159 -5.04 5.25 0.64
C HIS A 159 -5.99 4.11 1.03
N LYS A 160 -7.30 4.29 0.88
CA LYS A 160 -8.29 3.23 1.18
C LYS A 160 -8.11 1.99 0.31
N VAL A 161 -7.83 2.17 -0.99
CA VAL A 161 -7.64 1.04 -1.90
C VAL A 161 -6.33 0.31 -1.58
N THR A 162 -5.22 1.05 -1.49
CA THR A 162 -3.91 0.47 -1.18
C THR A 162 -3.88 -0.20 0.20
N GLY A 163 -4.54 0.37 1.21
CA GLY A 163 -4.65 -0.24 2.54
C GLY A 163 -5.32 -1.63 2.51
N LYS A 164 -6.40 -1.80 1.73
CA LYS A 164 -7.03 -3.11 1.55
C LYS A 164 -6.08 -4.13 0.91
N ILE A 165 -5.31 -3.69 -0.08
CA ILE A 165 -4.35 -4.54 -0.79
C ILE A 165 -3.21 -4.97 0.16
N ILE A 166 -2.65 -4.02 0.91
CA ILE A 166 -1.59 -4.29 1.90
C ILE A 166 -2.07 -5.31 2.94
N ILE A 167 -3.27 -5.10 3.50
CA ILE A 167 -3.86 -6.02 4.48
C ILE A 167 -4.09 -7.41 3.87
N ALA A 168 -4.61 -7.48 2.64
CA ALA A 168 -4.82 -8.75 1.96
C ALA A 168 -3.51 -9.51 1.73
N PHE A 169 -2.43 -8.82 1.37
CA PHE A 169 -1.12 -9.43 1.13
C PHE A 169 -0.48 -9.90 2.43
N PHE A 170 -0.59 -9.13 3.51
CA PHE A 170 -0.19 -9.61 4.83
C PHE A 170 -1.03 -10.80 5.30
N ALA A 171 -2.34 -10.82 5.00
CA ALA A 171 -3.20 -11.96 5.31
C ALA A 171 -2.72 -13.23 4.60
N ILE A 172 -2.44 -13.14 3.29
CA ILE A 172 -1.88 -14.25 2.50
C ILE A 172 -0.54 -14.70 3.08
N HIS A 173 0.36 -13.76 3.39
CA HIS A 173 1.65 -14.05 4.02
C HIS A 173 1.50 -14.84 5.34
N ILE A 174 0.60 -14.40 6.21
CA ILE A 174 0.31 -15.07 7.49
C ILE A 174 -0.25 -16.46 7.24
N SER A 175 -1.27 -16.58 6.38
CA SER A 175 -1.88 -17.87 6.04
C SER A 175 -0.85 -18.87 5.48
N LEU A 176 0.01 -18.43 4.57
CA LEU A 176 1.04 -19.29 3.98
C LEU A 176 2.04 -19.78 5.04
N TYR A 177 2.47 -18.91 5.96
CA TYR A 177 3.33 -19.32 7.08
C TYR A 177 2.61 -20.25 8.05
N SER A 178 1.33 -20.01 8.37
CA SER A 178 0.54 -20.90 9.22
C SER A 178 0.45 -22.30 8.61
N ILE A 179 0.17 -22.39 7.31
CA ILE A 179 0.15 -23.68 6.58
C ILE A 179 1.53 -24.36 6.66
N PHE A 180 2.61 -23.62 6.40
CA PHE A 180 3.97 -24.15 6.50
C PHE A 180 4.25 -24.75 7.88
N PHE A 181 3.97 -24.00 8.96
CA PHE A 181 4.25 -24.47 10.32
C PHE A 181 3.40 -25.66 10.76
N VAL A 182 2.16 -25.77 10.27
CA VAL A 182 1.31 -26.94 10.50
C VAL A 182 1.86 -28.15 9.76
N GLN A 183 2.27 -28.00 8.50
CA GLN A 183 2.75 -29.13 7.67
C GLN A 183 4.09 -29.73 8.13
N ILE A 184 4.89 -28.98 8.88
CA ILE A 184 6.14 -29.48 9.47
C ILE A 184 6.00 -29.84 10.96
N ASP A 185 4.77 -29.89 11.48
CA ASP A 185 4.45 -30.18 12.90
C ASP A 185 5.16 -29.26 13.93
N MET A 186 5.56 -28.05 13.51
CA MET A 186 6.25 -27.09 14.38
C MET A 186 5.36 -25.95 14.84
N PHE A 187 4.05 -25.95 14.56
CA PHE A 187 3.16 -24.83 14.86
C PHE A 187 3.22 -24.37 16.32
N TRP A 188 3.00 -25.28 17.26
CA TRP A 188 2.98 -24.96 18.70
C TRP A 188 4.34 -24.53 19.25
N THR A 189 5.43 -25.09 18.72
CA THR A 189 6.79 -24.68 19.07
C THR A 189 7.10 -23.29 18.52
N SER A 190 6.66 -23.02 17.29
CA SER A 190 6.96 -21.78 16.58
C SER A 190 6.32 -20.56 17.24
N ILE A 191 5.08 -20.66 17.73
CA ILE A 191 4.41 -19.55 18.40
C ILE A 191 5.07 -19.13 19.73
N ARG A 192 6.01 -19.91 20.27
CA ARG A 192 6.78 -19.55 21.46
C ARG A 192 7.98 -18.66 21.15
N HIS A 193 8.39 -18.55 19.89
CA HIS A 193 9.50 -17.68 19.50
C HIS A 193 9.06 -16.21 19.48
N SER A 194 9.85 -15.34 20.11
CA SER A 194 9.52 -13.92 20.28
C SER A 194 9.22 -13.19 18.97
N ASN A 195 9.95 -13.52 17.89
CA ASN A 195 9.72 -12.93 16.57
C ASN A 195 8.34 -13.28 15.98
N ILE A 196 7.82 -14.48 16.28
CA ILE A 196 6.50 -14.94 15.84
C ILE A 196 5.41 -14.34 16.74
N VAL A 197 5.64 -14.23 18.05
CA VAL A 197 4.71 -13.52 18.95
C VAL A 197 4.52 -12.07 18.50
N VAL A 198 5.61 -11.36 18.20
CA VAL A 198 5.55 -9.98 17.66
C VAL A 198 4.82 -9.96 16.31
N ALA A 199 5.00 -10.98 15.46
CA ALA A 199 4.26 -11.10 14.20
C ALA A 199 2.74 -11.23 14.43
N LEU A 200 2.32 -12.05 15.40
CA LEU A 200 0.92 -12.26 15.74
C LEU A 200 0.27 -11.01 16.32
N ILE A 201 0.98 -10.28 17.19
CA ILE A 201 0.51 -8.98 17.70
C ILE A 201 0.38 -7.97 16.56
N SER A 202 1.37 -7.91 15.66
CA SER A 202 1.33 -7.06 14.46
C SER A 202 0.13 -7.40 13.58
N ALA A 203 -0.11 -8.69 13.34
CA ALA A 203 -1.25 -9.18 12.58
C ALA A 203 -2.58 -8.78 13.22
N ALA A 204 -2.73 -8.95 14.54
CA ALA A 204 -3.94 -8.57 15.26
C ALA A 204 -4.23 -7.06 15.11
N ILE A 205 -3.20 -6.21 15.21
CA ILE A 205 -3.33 -4.76 14.98
C ILE A 205 -3.71 -4.48 13.52
N LEU A 206 -3.01 -5.04 12.55
CA LEU A 206 -3.30 -4.83 11.11
C LEU A 206 -4.73 -5.24 10.74
N PHE A 207 -5.21 -6.38 11.24
CA PHE A 207 -6.59 -6.81 11.02
C PHE A 207 -7.60 -5.91 11.72
N THR A 208 -7.30 -5.47 12.95
CA THR A 208 -8.13 -4.48 13.67
C THR A 208 -8.22 -3.18 12.88
N LEU A 209 -7.10 -2.68 12.35
CA LEU A 209 -7.06 -1.52 11.45
C LEU A 209 -7.93 -1.75 10.21
N GLY A 210 -7.85 -2.94 9.60
CA GLY A 210 -8.68 -3.31 8.45
C GLY A 210 -10.18 -3.30 8.74
N VAL A 211 -10.60 -3.99 9.81
CA VAL A 211 -12.00 -4.10 10.22
C VAL A 211 -12.59 -2.74 10.56
N THR A 212 -11.89 -1.95 11.39
CA THR A 212 -12.36 -0.63 11.80
C THR A 212 -12.39 0.38 10.65
N SER A 213 -11.56 0.18 9.62
CA SER A 213 -11.54 1.00 8.40
C SER A 213 -12.67 0.69 7.42
N THR A 214 -13.45 -0.37 7.65
CA THR A 214 -14.59 -0.70 6.78
C THR A 214 -15.65 0.40 6.78
N GLY A 215 -16.37 0.52 5.66
CA GLY A 215 -17.44 1.51 5.53
C GLY A 215 -18.57 1.32 6.54
N LEU A 216 -18.79 0.09 7.02
CA LEU A 216 -19.80 -0.20 8.04
C LEU A 216 -19.39 0.37 9.40
N PHE A 217 -18.21 -0.03 9.91
CA PHE A 217 -17.72 0.39 11.21
C PHE A 217 -17.53 1.91 11.28
N ARG A 218 -16.86 2.48 10.27
CA ARG A 218 -16.54 3.92 10.24
C ARG A 218 -17.77 4.84 10.19
N ARG A 219 -18.89 4.37 9.62
CA ARG A 219 -20.16 5.13 9.59
C ARG A 219 -20.91 5.06 10.92
N ARG A 220 -20.74 3.97 11.66
CA ARG A 220 -21.38 3.75 12.96
C ARG A 220 -20.62 4.46 14.08
N ASP A 221 -19.29 4.29 14.11
CA ASP A 221 -18.43 4.71 15.23
C ASP A 221 -17.15 5.39 14.74
N TYR A 222 -17.29 6.56 14.10
CA TYR A 222 -16.15 7.28 13.51
C TYR A 222 -15.05 7.62 14.53
N TRP A 223 -15.43 7.98 15.76
CA TRP A 223 -14.46 8.32 16.83
C TRP A 223 -13.53 7.15 17.14
N TRP A 224 -14.11 5.95 17.32
CA TRP A 224 -13.34 4.73 17.57
C TRP A 224 -12.48 4.35 16.38
N PHE A 225 -13.03 4.42 15.16
CA PHE A 225 -12.24 4.24 13.94
C PHE A 225 -11.01 5.15 13.94
N TYR A 226 -11.19 6.46 14.15
CA TYR A 226 -10.08 7.41 14.09
C TYR A 226 -9.02 7.12 15.16
N LYS A 227 -9.43 6.91 16.41
CA LYS A 227 -8.52 6.65 17.53
C LYS A 227 -7.73 5.36 17.34
N ILE A 228 -8.41 4.26 17.01
CA ILE A 228 -7.78 2.96 16.77
C ILE A 228 -6.85 3.04 15.55
N HIS A 229 -7.30 3.67 14.47
CA HIS A 229 -6.53 3.76 13.25
C HIS A 229 -5.23 4.54 13.45
N LEU A 230 -5.31 5.69 14.13
CA LEU A 230 -4.14 6.50 14.44
C LEU A 230 -3.15 5.76 15.35
N ILE A 231 -3.61 5.26 16.50
CA ILE A 231 -2.74 4.58 17.48
C ILE A 231 -2.14 3.32 16.85
N GLY A 232 -2.95 2.48 16.20
CA GLY A 232 -2.48 1.27 15.56
C GLY A 232 -1.49 1.54 14.42
N SER A 233 -1.68 2.62 13.64
CA SER A 233 -0.73 3.02 12.61
C SER A 233 0.62 3.48 13.16
N VAL A 234 0.69 4.00 14.40
CA VAL A 234 1.98 4.33 15.03
C VAL A 234 2.61 3.07 15.62
N LEU A 235 1.83 2.24 16.32
CA LEU A 235 2.31 1.02 16.99
C LEU A 235 2.79 -0.06 16.03
N ILE A 236 2.24 -0.14 14.82
CA ILE A 236 2.62 -1.19 13.87
C ILE A 236 4.08 -1.05 13.40
N LEU A 237 4.62 0.17 13.31
CA LEU A 237 6.00 0.40 12.86
C LEU A 237 7.05 -0.25 13.79
N PRO A 238 7.08 0.03 15.11
CA PRO A 238 8.04 -0.62 16.00
C PRO A 238 7.82 -2.14 16.10
N LEU A 239 6.57 -2.63 16.03
CA LEU A 239 6.32 -4.07 16.05
C LEU A 239 6.89 -4.76 14.81
N LEU A 240 6.66 -4.20 13.61
CA LEU A 240 7.24 -4.70 12.37
C LEU A 240 8.79 -4.61 12.38
N PHE A 241 9.35 -3.59 13.03
CA PHE A 241 10.80 -3.43 13.17
C PHE A 241 11.46 -4.59 13.95
N PHE A 242 10.78 -5.06 15.00
CA PHE A 242 11.22 -6.21 15.80
C PHE A 242 10.82 -7.55 15.19
N HIS A 243 9.83 -7.59 14.30
CA HIS A 243 9.46 -8.82 13.59
C HIS A 243 10.53 -9.27 12.59
N VAL A 244 11.02 -8.37 11.72
CA VAL A 244 12.01 -8.74 10.69
C VAL A 244 12.90 -7.57 10.27
N ASN A 245 14.20 -7.83 10.13
CA ASN A 245 15.19 -6.78 9.83
C ASN A 245 15.11 -6.27 8.39
N HIS A 246 14.69 -7.12 7.45
CA HIS A 246 14.74 -6.81 6.01
C HIS A 246 13.74 -5.74 5.55
N ILE A 247 12.70 -5.46 6.33
CA ILE A 247 11.70 -4.43 6.00
C ILE A 247 12.03 -3.07 6.63
N ARG A 248 13.07 -3.00 7.46
CA ARG A 248 13.36 -1.80 8.28
C ARG A 248 13.57 -0.54 7.46
N ILE A 249 14.13 -0.65 6.25
CA ILE A 249 14.27 0.49 5.35
C ILE A 249 12.91 1.14 5.04
N TYR A 250 11.89 0.35 4.70
CA TYR A 250 10.53 0.83 4.46
C TYR A 250 9.87 1.38 5.73
N LEU A 251 10.21 0.83 6.90
CA LEU A 251 9.71 1.35 8.17
C LEU A 251 10.32 2.70 8.52
N PHE A 252 11.62 2.89 8.26
CA PHE A 252 12.29 4.17 8.45
C PHE A 252 11.72 5.25 7.53
N GLU A 253 11.50 4.94 6.25
CA GLU A 253 10.84 5.85 5.32
C GLU A 253 9.41 6.21 5.79
N SER A 254 8.64 5.23 6.27
CA SER A 254 7.31 5.46 6.84
C SER A 254 7.38 6.35 8.09
N ALA A 255 8.37 6.13 8.96
CA ALA A 255 8.60 6.93 10.15
C ALA A 255 8.99 8.38 9.80
N ILE A 256 9.84 8.58 8.79
CA ILE A 256 10.17 9.92 8.27
C ILE A 256 8.91 10.65 7.84
N VAL A 257 8.01 9.98 7.11
CA VAL A 257 6.73 10.58 6.69
C VAL A 257 5.86 10.98 7.89
N LEU A 258 5.80 10.15 8.94
CA LEU A 258 5.07 10.48 10.17
C LEU A 258 5.67 11.69 10.89
N VAL A 259 7.00 11.72 11.04
CA VAL A 259 7.71 12.85 11.68
C VAL A 259 7.49 14.13 10.90
N MET A 260 7.63 14.08 9.57
CA MET A 260 7.34 15.22 8.69
C MET A 260 5.91 15.74 8.90
N ASN A 261 4.92 14.85 9.00
CA ASN A 261 3.53 15.24 9.25
C ASN A 261 3.33 15.90 10.62
N ALA A 262 3.98 15.38 11.67
CA ALA A 262 3.92 15.98 13.00
C ALA A 262 4.56 17.40 13.00
N VAL A 263 5.74 17.53 12.41
CA VAL A 263 6.47 18.81 12.31
C VAL A 263 5.67 19.86 11.54
N LEU A 264 5.10 19.51 10.38
CA LEU A 264 4.28 20.46 9.61
C LEU A 264 3.04 20.91 10.39
N ARG A 265 2.40 20.00 11.13
CA ARG A 265 1.25 20.35 11.97
C ARG A 265 1.64 21.31 13.09
N MET A 266 2.76 21.07 13.78
CA MET A 266 3.26 21.96 14.84
C MET A 266 3.48 23.39 14.33
N PHE A 267 4.15 23.54 13.18
CA PHE A 267 4.37 24.87 12.60
C PHE A 267 3.08 25.55 12.13
N SER A 268 2.09 24.77 11.67
CA SER A 268 0.79 25.33 11.28
C SER A 268 -0.03 25.81 12.48
N SER A 269 0.05 25.11 13.62
CA SER A 269 -0.67 25.50 14.85
C SER A 269 -0.07 26.72 15.55
N GLN A 270 1.19 27.07 15.26
CA GLN A 270 1.85 28.26 15.80
C GLN A 270 1.55 29.54 15.00
N LYS A 271 0.89 29.43 13.84
CA LYS A 271 0.53 30.57 12.97
C LYS A 271 -0.92 31.06 13.14
N LEU A 272 -1.61 30.58 14.18
CA LEU A 272 -2.93 31.05 14.63
C LEU A 272 -2.77 31.70 16.00
#